data_AF-A0A8S3K9Y1-F1
#
_entry.id   AF-A0A8S3K9Y1-F1
#
_cell.length_a   1.000
_cell.length_b   1.000
_cell.length_c   1.000
_cell.angle_alpha   90.00
_cell.angle_beta   90.00
_cell.angle_gamma   90.00
#
_symmetry.space_group_name_H-M   'P 1'
#
loop_
_entity.id
_entity.type
_entity.pdbx_description
1 polymer ?
#
loop_
_entity_poly.entity_id
_entity_poly.type
_entity_poly.pdbx_seq_one_letter_code
_entity_poly.pdbx_strand_id
1 'polypeptide(L)'
;DVNVIACIGETLQEREAGKTNEVVERQVKAYQEKIANDQYSRVVIAYEPVWAIGTGKVATPQQAQDVHEHLRQFIGKNATADVAKSIRIIYG
;
A
#
# COMPACT_ATOMS: atom_id res chain seq x y z
N ASP A 1 18.89 -10.29 -10.85
CA ASP A 1 17.64 -10.28 -10.07
C ASP A 1 17.55 -9.05 -9.16
N VAL A 2 16.42 -8.33 -9.21
CA VAL A 2 16.17 -7.07 -8.49
C VAL A 2 14.96 -7.22 -7.55
N ASN A 3 15.00 -6.59 -6.38
CA ASN A 3 13.87 -6.49 -5.45
C ASN A 3 13.10 -5.19 -5.69
N VAL A 4 11.78 -5.19 -5.45
CA VAL A 4 10.90 -4.07 -5.79
C VAL A 4 10.33 -3.44 -4.52
N ILE A 5 10.37 -2.11 -4.47
CA ILE A 5 9.55 -1.29 -3.58
C ILE A 5 8.48 -0.65 -4.46
N ALA A 6 7.22 -1.05 -4.28
CA ALA A 6 6.11 -0.56 -5.05
C ALA A 6 5.37 0.53 -4.25
N CYS A 7 5.50 1.77 -4.72
CA CYS A 7 4.92 2.94 -4.07
C CYS A 7 3.45 3.12 -4.46
N ILE A 8 2.60 3.39 -3.46
CA ILE A 8 1.18 3.67 -3.61
C ILE A 8 0.79 4.85 -2.75
N GLY A 9 -0.31 5.50 -3.09
CA GLY A 9 -0.78 6.65 -2.33
C GLY A 9 -1.85 7.41 -3.08
N GLU A 10 -2.73 8.03 -2.31
CA GLU A 10 -3.79 8.91 -2.78
C GLU A 10 -3.34 10.38 -2.78
N THR A 11 -3.97 11.17 -3.62
CA THR A 11 -3.88 12.64 -3.63
C THR A 11 -4.68 13.25 -2.46
N LEU A 12 -4.42 14.53 -2.14
CA LEU A 12 -5.21 15.24 -1.12
C LEU A 12 -6.71 15.25 -1.44
N GLN A 13 -7.05 15.43 -2.73
CA GLN A 13 -8.43 15.47 -3.19
C GLN A 13 -9.12 14.12 -3.01
N GLU A 14 -8.42 13.03 -3.30
CA GLU A 14 -8.94 11.67 -3.06
C GLU A 14 -9.12 11.39 -1.56
N ARG A 15 -8.18 11.83 -0.72
CA ARG A 15 -8.29 11.76 0.76
C ARG A 15 -9.53 12.49 1.26
N GLU A 16 -9.68 13.76 0.89
CA GLU A 16 -10.78 14.62 1.33
C GLU A 16 -12.15 14.12 0.81
N ALA A 17 -12.16 13.41 -0.32
CA ALA A 17 -13.34 12.74 -0.85
C ALA A 17 -13.61 11.35 -0.22
N GLY A 18 -12.81 10.90 0.75
CA GLY A 18 -12.97 9.60 1.41
C GLY A 18 -12.59 8.40 0.54
N LYS A 19 -11.76 8.61 -0.49
CA LYS A 19 -11.40 7.59 -1.50
C LYS A 19 -10.07 6.89 -1.28
N THR A 20 -9.37 7.15 -0.17
CA THR A 20 -8.05 6.57 0.12
C THR A 20 -8.02 5.06 -0.13
N ASN A 21 -8.96 4.31 0.45
CA ASN A 21 -9.00 2.84 0.32
C ASN A 21 -9.23 2.40 -1.13
N GLU A 22 -10.16 3.04 -1.86
CA GLU A 22 -10.42 2.76 -3.28
C GLU A 22 -9.16 2.92 -4.13
N VAL A 23 -8.40 4.01 -3.90
CA VAL A 23 -7.20 4.34 -4.66
C VAL A 23 -6.08 3.34 -4.39
N VAL A 24 -5.77 3.06 -3.12
CA VAL A 24 -4.68 2.17 -2.76
C VAL A 24 -4.98 0.72 -3.12
N GLU A 25 -6.25 0.27 -3.03
CA GLU A 25 -6.67 -1.05 -3.50
C GLU A 25 -6.47 -1.20 -5.00
N ARG A 26 -6.91 -0.21 -5.79
CA ARG A 26 -6.74 -0.20 -7.25
C ARG A 26 -5.26 -0.32 -7.63
N GLN A 27 -4.40 0.44 -6.94
CA GLN A 27 -2.95 0.43 -7.20
C GLN A 27 -2.32 -0.92 -6.81
N VAL A 28 -2.62 -1.45 -5.61
CA VAL A 28 -2.09 -2.76 -5.19
C VAL A 28 -2.59 -3.88 -6.09
N LYS A 29 -3.87 -3.88 -6.46
CA LYS A 29 -4.43 -4.89 -7.37
C LYS A 29 -3.68 -4.94 -8.71
N ALA A 30 -3.35 -3.78 -9.28
CA ALA A 30 -2.58 -3.71 -10.51
C ALA A 30 -1.19 -4.36 -10.38
N TYR A 31 -0.58 -4.34 -9.19
CA TYR A 31 0.67 -5.07 -8.92
C TYR A 31 0.43 -6.57 -8.74
N GLN A 32 -0.59 -6.96 -7.97
CA GLN A 32 -0.90 -8.37 -7.71
C GLN A 32 -1.16 -9.15 -9.00
N GLU A 33 -1.78 -8.52 -10.00
CA GLU A 33 -2.01 -9.11 -11.34
C GLU A 33 -0.71 -9.41 -12.12
N LYS A 34 0.44 -8.89 -11.67
CA LYS A 34 1.76 -9.08 -12.29
C LYS A 34 2.74 -9.88 -11.42
N ILE A 35 2.41 -10.14 -10.16
CA ILE A 35 3.30 -10.79 -9.19
C ILE A 35 2.81 -12.23 -8.99
N ALA A 36 3.66 -13.20 -9.34
CA ALA A 36 3.41 -14.60 -9.00
C ALA A 36 3.50 -14.81 -7.47
N ASN A 37 2.73 -15.75 -6.93
CA ASN A 37 2.63 -15.96 -5.48
C ASN A 37 3.98 -16.27 -4.79
N ASP A 38 4.91 -16.91 -5.50
CA ASP A 38 6.26 -17.23 -5.02
C ASP A 38 7.23 -16.02 -5.04
N GLN A 39 6.83 -14.90 -5.65
CA GLN A 39 7.67 -13.70 -5.82
C GLN A 39 7.41 -12.60 -4.78
N TYR A 40 6.36 -12.71 -3.96
CA TYR A 40 6.02 -11.68 -2.95
C TYR A 40 7.13 -11.45 -1.91
N SER A 41 8.00 -12.44 -1.66
CA SER A 41 9.16 -12.28 -0.77
C SER A 41 10.13 -11.17 -1.23
N ARG A 42 10.06 -10.77 -2.50
CA ARG A 42 10.91 -9.76 -3.13
C ARG A 42 10.21 -8.40 -3.29
N VAL A 43 9.00 -8.25 -2.76
CA VAL A 43 8.17 -7.06 -2.90
C VAL A 43 7.97 -6.39 -1.53
N VAL A 44 8.09 -5.07 -1.51
CA VAL A 44 7.69 -4.20 -0.40
C VAL A 44 6.65 -3.23 -0.93
N ILE A 45 5.59 -2.97 -0.16
CA ILE A 45 4.66 -1.88 -0.46
C ILE A 45 5.10 -0.66 0.35
N ALA A 46 5.29 0.48 -0.32
CA ALA A 46 5.49 1.77 0.34
C ALA A 46 4.21 2.59 0.20
N TYR A 47 3.53 2.83 1.32
CA TYR A 47 2.40 3.76 1.37
C TYR A 47 2.95 5.18 1.56
N GLU A 48 2.88 5.97 0.49
CA GLU A 48 3.39 7.33 0.38
C GLU A 48 2.22 8.24 -0.08
N PRO A 49 1.35 8.69 0.84
CA PRO A 49 0.26 9.58 0.47
C PRO A 49 0.82 10.82 -0.22
N VAL A 50 0.38 11.10 -1.45
CA VAL A 50 1.01 12.11 -2.32
C VAL A 50 1.00 13.49 -1.66
N TRP A 51 -0.02 13.77 -0.86
CA TRP A 51 -0.18 15.01 -0.11
C TRP A 51 0.84 15.19 1.04
N ALA A 52 1.56 14.14 1.43
CA ALA A 52 2.60 14.18 2.46
C ALA A 52 4.02 14.30 1.89
N ILE A 53 4.21 14.13 0.57
CA ILE A 53 5.53 14.12 -0.06
C ILE A 53 6.08 15.55 -0.17
N GLY A 54 7.08 15.89 0.62
CA GLY A 54 7.81 17.17 0.54
C GLY A 54 6.98 18.41 0.90
N THR A 55 5.78 18.24 1.46
CA THR A 55 4.87 19.36 1.80
C THR A 55 5.03 19.87 3.24
N GLY A 56 5.79 19.13 4.07
CA GLY A 56 5.86 19.37 5.52
C GLY A 56 4.60 18.94 6.28
N LYS A 57 3.55 18.49 5.59
CA LYS A 57 2.41 17.79 6.20
C LYS A 57 2.73 16.30 6.20
N VAL A 58 2.58 15.64 7.34
CA VAL A 58 2.79 14.20 7.46
C VAL A 58 1.50 13.53 7.90
N ALA A 59 1.27 12.30 7.44
CA ALA A 59 0.19 11.51 8.01
C ALA A 59 0.47 11.27 9.49
N THR A 60 -0.58 11.31 10.32
CA THR A 60 -0.42 10.88 11.70
C THR A 60 -0.12 9.38 11.73
N PRO A 61 0.56 8.86 12.78
CA PRO A 61 0.79 7.42 12.90
C PRO A 61 -0.49 6.58 12.78
N GLN A 62 -1.62 7.09 13.31
CA GLN A 62 -2.92 6.43 13.18
C GLN A 62 -3.40 6.40 11.72
N GLN A 63 -3.30 7.51 10.99
CA GLN A 63 -3.70 7.56 9.58
C GLN A 63 -2.88 6.61 8.70
N ALA A 64 -1.58 6.45 8.99
CA ALA A 64 -0.74 5.48 8.32
C ALA A 64 -1.13 4.04 8.70
N GLN A 65 -1.37 3.79 9.98
CA GLN A 65 -1.76 2.47 10.48
C GLN A 65 -3.11 2.01 9.91
N ASP A 66 -4.11 2.88 9.81
CA ASP A 66 -5.42 2.56 9.26
C ASP A 66 -5.29 2.05 7.81
N VAL A 67 -4.45 2.70 7.00
CA VAL A 67 -4.20 2.28 5.61
C VAL A 67 -3.37 0.99 5.56
N HIS A 68 -2.35 0.86 6.41
CA HIS A 68 -1.55 -0.37 6.48
C HIS A 68 -2.39 -1.60 6.87
N GLU A 69 -3.28 -1.46 7.85
CA GLU A 69 -4.19 -2.52 8.26
C GLU A 69 -5.15 -2.89 7.12
N HIS A 70 -5.76 -1.88 6.49
CA HIS A 70 -6.65 -2.07 5.35
C HIS A 70 -5.96 -2.82 4.20
N LEU A 71 -4.74 -2.42 3.85
CA LEU A 71 -3.93 -3.08 2.82
C LEU A 71 -3.60 -4.52 3.17
N ARG A 72 -3.25 -4.83 4.43
CA ARG A 72 -3.01 -6.24 4.83
C ARG A 72 -4.26 -7.09 4.68
N GLN A 73 -5.42 -6.56 5.07
CA GLN A 73 -6.69 -7.27 4.89
C GLN A 73 -7.00 -7.49 3.41
N PHE A 74 -6.80 -6.46 2.58
CA PHE A 74 -7.00 -6.54 1.13
C PHE A 74 -6.07 -7.55 0.47
N ILE A 75 -4.77 -7.51 0.79
CA ILE A 75 -3.77 -8.45 0.26
C ILE A 75 -4.10 -9.88 0.70
N GLY A 76 -4.54 -10.10 1.94
CA GLY A 76 -4.91 -11.41 2.45
C GLY A 76 -6.08 -12.04 1.70
N LYS A 77 -7.04 -11.21 1.27
CA LYS A 77 -8.20 -11.64 0.47
C LYS A 77 -7.84 -11.92 -0.99
N ASN A 78 -6.88 -11.18 -1.56
CA ASN A 78 -6.60 -11.21 -3.01
C ASN A 78 -5.32 -11.95 -3.41
N ALA A 79 -4.42 -12.24 -2.47
CA ALA A 79 -3.25 -13.11 -2.66
C ALA A 79 -3.38 -14.34 -1.76
N THR A 80 -2.77 -14.31 -0.57
CA THR A 80 -2.94 -15.34 0.47
C THR A 80 -2.74 -14.73 1.87
N ALA A 81 -3.23 -15.43 2.91
CA ALA A 81 -2.98 -15.03 4.29
C ALA A 81 -1.48 -14.99 4.64
N ASP A 82 -0.69 -15.92 4.12
CA ASP A 82 0.77 -15.97 4.35
C ASP A 82 1.49 -14.79 3.70
N VAL A 83 1.08 -14.39 2.50
CA VAL A 83 1.60 -13.18 1.84
C VAL A 83 1.25 -11.94 2.69
N ALA A 84 0.00 -11.80 3.13
CA ALA A 84 -0.41 -10.65 3.95
C ALA A 84 0.33 -10.55 5.29
N LYS A 85 0.69 -11.70 5.88
CA LYS A 85 1.45 -11.76 7.15
C LYS A 85 2.93 -11.43 6.96
N SER A 86 3.52 -11.81 5.82
CA SER A 86 4.96 -11.70 5.58
C SER A 86 5.35 -10.43 4.81
N ILE A 87 4.47 -9.86 4.00
CA ILE A 87 4.77 -8.68 3.20
C ILE A 87 5.07 -7.48 4.10
N ARG A 88 6.12 -6.74 3.73
CA ARG A 88 6.48 -5.48 4.38
C ARG A 88 5.67 -4.36 3.76
N ILE A 89 5.00 -3.61 4.61
CA ILE A 89 4.31 -2.36 4.26
C ILE A 89 4.99 -1.28 5.08
N ILE A 90 5.61 -0.33 4.40
CA ILE A 90 6.32 0.80 5.01
C ILE A 90 5.56 2.08 4.73
N TYR A 91 5.64 3.03 5.67
CA TYR A 91 5.19 4.39 5.46
C TYR A 91 6.35 5.22 4.93
N GLY A 92 6.10 6.08 3.95
CA GLY A 92 7.05 7.08 3.44
C GLY A 92 6.50 8.50 3.51
#